data_AF-A0A1N7HAX2-F1
#
_entry.id   AF-A0A1N7HAX2-F1
#
_cell.length_a   1.000
_cell.length_b   1.000
_cell.length_c   1.000
_cell.angle_alpha   90.00
_cell.angle_beta   90.00
_cell.angle_gamma   90.00
#
_symmetry.space_group_name_H-M   'P 1'
#
loop_
_entity.id
_entity.type
_entity.pdbx_description
1 polymer ?
#
loop_
_entity_poly.entity_id
_entity_poly.type
_entity_poly.pdbx_seq_one_letter_code
_entity_poly.pdbx_strand_id
1 'polypeptide(L)'
;MDELVETLRFRLHIESGEQWRLKQARFDARPIANHTWAMRKLGYSKTEIAKQVTPTANDFVKNNAQAVIWKACDAYDAYESALKKWRNSDNQSELPKPQPPSVDSWGAFPLVMNHGEGYELKVRDKDDRVGYRISAQPYREKVRGFLRGAKHDLDRVKHALDDSSDLV
;
A
#
# COMPACT_ATOMS: atom_id res chain seq x y z
N MET A 1 -0.81 18.88 17.33
CA MET A 1 -0.05 17.67 17.72
C MET A 1 0.03 16.82 16.47
N ASP A 2 1.22 16.51 15.97
CA ASP A 2 1.35 15.46 14.96
C ASP A 2 0.89 14.16 15.58
N GLU A 3 -0.11 13.53 14.98
CA GLU A 3 -0.59 12.22 15.38
C GLU A 3 0.55 11.23 15.15
N LEU A 4 0.99 10.51 16.19
CA LEU A 4 2.10 9.57 16.10
C LEU A 4 1.64 8.34 15.29
N VAL A 5 1.88 8.36 13.98
CA VAL A 5 1.56 7.23 13.11
C VAL A 5 2.67 6.18 13.19
N GLU A 6 2.36 5.00 13.71
CA GLU A 6 3.27 3.85 13.75
C GLU A 6 2.92 2.81 12.67
N THR A 7 3.94 2.25 12.02
CA THR A 7 3.76 1.18 11.03
C THR A 7 4.07 -0.19 11.64
N LEU A 8 3.04 -1.03 11.79
CA LEU A 8 3.18 -2.41 12.25
C LEU A 8 3.37 -3.38 11.06
N ARG A 9 4.13 -4.46 11.27
CA ARG A 9 4.46 -5.43 10.21
C ARG A 9 4.09 -6.85 10.62
N PHE A 10 3.24 -7.49 9.81
CA PHE A 10 2.77 -8.85 10.07
C PHE A 10 3.06 -9.77 8.90
N ARG A 11 3.25 -11.05 9.21
CA ARG A 11 3.16 -12.14 8.23
C ARG A 11 1.70 -12.56 8.10
N LEU A 12 1.26 -12.86 6.89
CA LEU A 12 -0.06 -13.40 6.63
C LEU A 12 -0.01 -14.93 6.70
N HIS A 13 -0.87 -15.53 7.50
CA HIS A 13 -1.15 -16.95 7.43
C HIS A 13 -2.47 -17.18 6.72
N ILE A 14 -2.42 -17.74 5.52
CA ILE A 14 -3.59 -17.96 4.65
C ILE A 14 -4.29 -19.25 5.09
N GLU A 15 -5.59 -19.16 5.33
CA GLU A 15 -6.47 -20.31 5.63
C GLU A 15 -7.42 -20.62 4.47
N SER A 16 -7.81 -19.61 3.68
CA SER A 16 -8.64 -19.81 2.49
C SER A 16 -8.42 -18.75 1.42
N GLY A 17 -8.77 -19.12 0.19
CA GLY A 17 -8.54 -18.33 -1.01
C GLY A 17 -7.14 -18.50 -1.58
N GLU A 18 -6.99 -18.08 -2.83
CA GLU A 18 -5.81 -18.32 -3.64
C GLU A 18 -4.66 -17.34 -3.34
N GLN A 19 -3.53 -17.85 -2.82
CA GLN A 19 -2.35 -17.02 -2.50
C GLN A 19 -1.81 -16.26 -3.72
N TRP A 20 -1.83 -16.90 -4.89
CA TRP A 20 -1.30 -16.29 -6.12
C TRP A 20 -2.06 -15.01 -6.50
N ARG A 21 -3.31 -14.83 -6.05
CA ARG A 21 -4.06 -13.58 -6.28
C ARG A 21 -3.44 -12.38 -5.57
N LEU A 22 -2.90 -12.55 -4.36
CA LEU A 22 -2.19 -11.47 -3.66
C LEU A 22 -0.91 -11.08 -4.41
N LYS A 23 -0.24 -12.06 -5.02
CA LYS A 23 0.93 -11.83 -5.88
C LYS A 23 0.50 -11.09 -7.15
N GLN A 24 -0.52 -11.58 -7.86
CA GLN A 24 -1.03 -10.97 -9.09
C GLN A 24 -1.46 -9.52 -8.88
N ALA A 25 -2.18 -9.24 -7.79
CA ALA A 25 -2.63 -7.88 -7.46
C ALA A 25 -1.50 -6.87 -7.34
N ARG A 26 -0.31 -7.30 -6.90
CA ARG A 26 0.89 -6.45 -6.86
C ARG A 26 1.44 -6.16 -8.25
N PHE A 27 1.30 -7.09 -9.19
CA PHE A 27 1.61 -6.84 -10.60
C PHE A 27 0.55 -5.93 -11.23
N ASP A 28 -0.73 -6.12 -10.91
CA ASP A 28 -1.82 -5.28 -11.41
C ASP A 28 -1.73 -3.83 -10.89
N ALA A 29 -1.16 -3.63 -9.70
CA ALA A 29 -0.84 -2.30 -9.17
C ALA A 29 0.31 -1.61 -9.93
N ARG A 30 1.16 -2.36 -10.63
CA ARG A 30 2.37 -1.80 -11.25
C ARG A 30 2.07 -0.85 -12.42
N PRO A 31 1.21 -1.19 -13.39
CA PRO A 31 0.80 -0.25 -14.44
C PRO A 31 0.27 1.08 -13.90
N ILE A 32 -0.52 1.04 -12.81
CA ILE A 32 -1.07 2.24 -12.15
C ILE A 32 0.08 3.11 -11.60
N ALA A 33 1.06 2.50 -10.92
CA ALA A 33 2.22 3.21 -10.39
C ALA A 33 3.10 3.80 -11.51
N ASN A 34 3.37 3.03 -12.58
CA ASN A 34 4.16 3.49 -13.72
C ASN A 34 3.51 4.70 -14.41
N HIS A 35 2.19 4.62 -14.67
CA HIS A 35 1.44 5.74 -15.25
C HIS A 35 1.46 6.96 -14.32
N THR A 36 1.27 6.74 -13.02
CA THR A 36 1.36 7.80 -12.00
C THR A 36 2.72 8.50 -12.02
N TRP A 37 3.82 7.76 -12.07
CA TRP A 37 5.16 8.33 -12.13
C TRP A 37 5.43 9.10 -13.41
N ALA A 38 4.96 8.60 -14.55
CA ALA A 38 5.06 9.31 -15.82
C ALA A 38 4.35 10.67 -15.75
N MET A 39 3.14 10.71 -15.20
CA MET A 39 2.41 11.97 -15.00
C MET A 39 3.06 12.86 -13.93
N ARG A 40 3.51 12.29 -12.82
CA ARG A 40 4.15 13.07 -11.74
C ARG A 40 5.40 13.78 -12.24
N LYS A 41 6.20 13.10 -13.08
CA LYS A 41 7.36 13.68 -13.77
C LYS A 41 7.00 14.85 -14.69
N LEU A 42 5.80 14.87 -15.27
CA LEU A 42 5.28 15.98 -16.08
C LEU A 42 4.71 17.13 -15.23
N GLY A 43 4.74 17.03 -13.90
CA GLY A 43 4.33 18.10 -12.98
C GLY A 43 2.88 18.04 -12.51
N TYR A 44 2.14 16.98 -12.86
CA TYR A 44 0.75 16.83 -12.41
C TYR A 44 0.66 16.63 -10.88
N SER A 45 -0.37 17.21 -10.28
CA SER A 45 -0.72 17.01 -8.88
C SER A 45 -1.36 15.64 -8.63
N LYS A 46 -1.33 15.18 -7.36
CA LYS A 46 -1.94 13.89 -6.97
C LYS A 46 -3.42 13.79 -7.38
N THR A 47 -4.16 14.89 -7.22
CA THR A 47 -5.59 14.95 -7.53
C THR A 47 -5.87 14.95 -9.03
N GLU A 48 -5.03 15.57 -9.85
CA GLU A 48 -5.14 15.50 -11.31
C GLU A 48 -4.84 14.09 -11.83
N ILE A 49 -3.79 13.46 -11.29
CA ILE A 49 -3.45 12.07 -11.63
C ILE A 49 -4.60 11.13 -11.25
N ALA A 50 -5.17 11.28 -10.06
CA ALA A 50 -6.30 10.46 -9.61
C ALA A 50 -7.55 10.56 -10.51
N LYS A 51 -7.75 11.69 -11.19
CA LYS A 51 -8.85 11.89 -12.15
C LYS A 51 -8.57 11.21 -13.49
N GLN A 52 -7.32 11.17 -13.93
CA GLN A 52 -6.93 10.61 -15.23
C GLN A 52 -6.65 9.11 -15.17
N VAL A 53 -6.03 8.65 -14.08
CA VAL A 53 -5.73 7.24 -13.83
C VAL A 53 -6.94 6.60 -13.15
N THR A 54 -7.96 6.28 -13.95
CA THR A 54 -9.10 5.49 -13.48
C THR A 54 -8.81 4.02 -13.72
N PRO A 55 -8.87 3.14 -12.70
CA PRO A 55 -8.76 1.71 -12.93
C PRO A 55 -9.91 1.25 -13.81
N THR A 56 -9.61 0.39 -14.78
CA THR A 56 -10.62 -0.39 -15.50
C THR A 56 -11.44 -1.19 -14.48
N ALA A 57 -12.76 -1.24 -14.67
CA ALA A 57 -13.72 -1.76 -13.69
C ALA A 57 -13.44 -3.21 -13.21
N ASN A 58 -12.65 -3.98 -13.97
CA ASN A 58 -12.37 -5.39 -13.72
C ASN A 58 -11.02 -5.66 -13.02
N ASP A 59 -10.14 -4.67 -12.92
CA ASP A 59 -8.73 -4.94 -12.62
C ASP A 59 -8.34 -4.54 -11.19
N PHE A 60 -8.99 -3.51 -10.62
CA PHE A 60 -8.62 -2.98 -9.32
C PHE A 60 -9.79 -2.28 -8.62
N VAL A 61 -9.90 -2.44 -7.30
CA VAL A 61 -10.87 -1.67 -6.51
C VAL A 61 -10.49 -0.19 -6.59
N LYS A 62 -11.46 0.68 -6.94
CA LYS A 62 -11.21 2.11 -7.21
C LYS A 62 -10.41 2.81 -6.10
N ASN A 63 -10.79 2.57 -4.85
CA ASN A 63 -10.13 3.21 -3.70
C ASN A 63 -8.72 2.66 -3.46
N ASN A 64 -8.49 1.36 -3.74
CA ASN A 64 -7.14 0.80 -3.73
C ASN A 64 -6.28 1.42 -4.83
N ALA A 65 -6.84 1.70 -6.02
CA ALA A 65 -6.08 2.32 -7.10
C ALA A 65 -5.64 3.73 -6.72
N GLN A 66 -6.52 4.50 -6.06
CA GLN A 66 -6.17 5.77 -5.46
C GLN A 66 -5.06 5.60 -4.42
N ALA A 67 -5.17 4.65 -3.50
CA ALA A 67 -4.10 4.39 -2.53
C ALA A 67 -2.75 4.08 -3.19
N VAL A 68 -2.74 3.33 -4.30
CA VAL A 68 -1.55 3.08 -5.13
C VAL A 68 -1.01 4.37 -5.78
N ILE A 69 -1.88 5.20 -6.35
CA ILE A 69 -1.51 6.49 -6.95
C ILE A 69 -0.84 7.39 -5.90
N TRP A 70 -1.40 7.49 -4.69
CA TRP A 70 -0.87 8.34 -3.64
C TRP A 70 0.50 7.84 -3.20
N LYS A 71 0.64 6.52 -2.99
CA LYS A 71 1.93 5.89 -2.66
C LYS A 71 2.98 6.10 -3.74
N ALA A 72 2.60 6.00 -5.01
CA ALA A 72 3.49 6.23 -6.13
C ALA A 72 3.94 7.70 -6.18
N CYS A 73 3.04 8.65 -5.94
CA CYS A 73 3.40 10.07 -5.82
C CYS A 73 4.38 10.31 -4.66
N ASP A 74 4.11 9.75 -3.47
CA ASP A 74 5.00 9.88 -2.32
C ASP A 74 6.40 9.33 -2.59
N ALA A 75 6.49 8.19 -3.29
CA ALA A 75 7.76 7.60 -3.69
C ALA A 75 8.54 8.51 -4.66
N TYR A 76 7.85 9.17 -5.60
CA TYR A 76 8.47 10.11 -6.53
C TYR A 76 8.92 11.38 -5.81
N ASP A 77 8.09 11.94 -4.93
CA ASP A 77 8.39 13.15 -4.17
C ASP A 77 9.58 12.92 -3.21
N ALA A 78 9.68 11.72 -2.63
CA ALA A 78 10.82 11.31 -1.83
C ALA A 78 12.11 11.20 -2.66
N TYR A 79 12.01 10.67 -3.89
CA TYR A 79 13.13 10.65 -4.83
C TYR A 79 13.60 12.06 -5.20
N GLU A 80 12.70 12.97 -5.59
CA GLU A 80 13.06 14.36 -5.92
C GLU A 80 13.70 15.08 -4.72
N SER A 81 13.15 14.84 -3.53
CA SER A 81 13.70 15.37 -2.28
C SER A 81 15.12 14.83 -2.02
N ALA A 82 15.35 13.54 -2.22
CA ALA A 82 16.67 12.93 -2.10
C ALA A 82 17.64 13.47 -3.16
N LEU A 83 17.20 13.62 -4.40
CA LEU A 83 17.99 14.16 -5.50
C LEU A 83 18.40 15.61 -5.24
N LYS A 84 17.49 16.44 -4.72
CA LYS A 84 17.78 17.82 -4.32
C LYS A 84 18.82 17.87 -3.21
N LYS A 85 18.70 17.02 -2.19
CA LYS A 85 19.71 16.90 -1.11
C LYS A 85 21.06 16.49 -1.66
N TRP A 86 21.10 15.50 -2.56
CA TRP A 86 22.33 15.04 -3.19
C TRP A 86 22.98 16.16 -4.03
N ARG A 87 22.21 16.89 -4.85
CA ARG A 87 22.70 18.05 -5.63
C ARG A 87 23.26 19.19 -4.79
N ASN A 88 22.77 19.35 -3.56
CA ASN A 88 23.22 20.37 -2.62
C ASN A 88 24.30 19.87 -1.65
N SER A 89 24.76 18.62 -1.80
CA SER A 89 25.82 18.06 -0.96
C SER A 89 27.19 18.35 -1.57
N ASP A 90 28.17 18.64 -0.72
CA ASP A 90 29.58 18.79 -1.10
C ASP A 90 30.27 17.43 -1.38
N ASN A 91 29.67 16.32 -0.94
CA ASN A 91 30.23 14.96 -1.03
C ASN A 91 29.60 14.12 -2.16
N GLN A 92 29.23 14.75 -3.28
CA GLN A 92 28.59 14.06 -4.42
C GLN A 92 29.45 12.94 -5.01
N SER A 93 30.78 13.04 -4.93
CA SER A 93 31.73 12.02 -5.38
C SER A 93 31.69 10.75 -4.53
N GLU A 94 31.23 10.84 -3.28
CA GLU A 94 31.22 9.74 -2.32
C GLU A 94 29.81 9.16 -2.11
N LEU A 95 28.76 9.92 -2.43
CA LEU A 95 27.37 9.51 -2.25
C LEU A 95 26.74 8.98 -3.54
N PRO A 96 26.06 7.83 -3.52
CA PRO A 96 25.37 7.32 -4.69
C PRO A 96 24.24 8.27 -5.11
N LYS A 97 24.20 8.62 -6.40
CA LYS A 97 23.13 9.43 -6.96
C LYS A 97 21.78 8.70 -6.84
N PRO A 98 20.75 9.32 -6.24
CA PRO A 98 19.40 8.77 -6.20
C PRO A 98 18.90 8.44 -7.60
N GLN A 99 18.29 7.27 -7.76
CA GLN A 99 17.70 6.84 -9.01
C GLN A 99 16.19 7.08 -9.01
N PRO A 100 15.60 7.50 -10.14
CA PRO A 100 14.16 7.64 -10.24
C PRO A 100 13.47 6.28 -10.07
N PRO A 101 12.20 6.26 -9.63
CA PRO A 101 11.39 5.05 -9.70
C PRO A 101 11.39 4.50 -11.14
N SER A 102 11.67 3.20 -11.29
CA SER A 102 11.67 2.57 -12.62
C SER A 102 10.24 2.49 -13.16
N VAL A 103 9.99 3.17 -14.28
CA VAL A 103 8.67 3.25 -14.93
C VAL A 103 8.42 2.14 -15.96
N ASP A 104 9.46 1.37 -16.27
CA ASP A 104 9.53 0.29 -17.27
C ASP A 104 9.67 -1.10 -16.64
N SER A 105 9.76 -1.14 -15.32
CA SER A 105 9.89 -2.38 -14.57
C SER A 105 8.59 -3.19 -14.58
N TRP A 106 8.73 -4.47 -14.91
CA TRP A 106 7.69 -5.49 -14.88
C TRP A 106 7.52 -6.10 -13.48
N GLY A 107 8.14 -5.52 -12.46
CA GLY A 107 8.12 -6.02 -11.10
C GLY A 107 6.88 -5.60 -10.32
N ALA A 108 6.51 -6.41 -9.34
CA ALA A 108 5.43 -6.12 -8.41
C ALA A 108 5.57 -4.75 -7.71
N PHE A 109 4.48 -3.98 -7.65
CA PHE A 109 4.34 -2.80 -6.79
C PHE A 109 3.64 -3.19 -5.47
N PRO A 110 3.89 -2.51 -4.33
CA PRO A 110 3.13 -2.77 -3.11
C PRO A 110 1.63 -2.61 -3.33
N LEU A 111 0.86 -3.56 -2.78
CA LEU A 111 -0.59 -3.44 -2.73
C LEU A 111 -0.95 -2.51 -1.57
N VAL A 112 -1.56 -1.38 -1.88
CA VAL A 112 -1.96 -0.37 -0.88
C VAL A 112 -3.48 -0.34 -0.80
N MET A 113 -4.00 -0.38 0.42
CA MET A 113 -5.42 -0.55 0.71
C MET A 113 -5.79 0.13 2.02
N ASN A 114 -7.07 0.46 2.15
CA ASN A 114 -7.66 0.94 3.39
C ASN A 114 -8.42 -0.19 4.11
N HIS A 115 -8.44 -0.14 5.43
CA HIS A 115 -9.28 -1.01 6.25
C HIS A 115 -10.77 -0.69 5.98
N GLY A 116 -11.62 -1.71 5.93
CA GLY A 116 -13.03 -1.61 5.55
C GLY A 116 -13.29 -1.70 4.04
N GLU A 117 -12.34 -1.31 3.21
CA GLU A 117 -12.51 -1.28 1.75
C GLU A 117 -11.75 -2.41 1.05
N GLY A 118 -10.42 -2.32 1.06
CA GLY A 118 -9.54 -3.27 0.38
C GLY A 118 -9.12 -4.44 1.27
N TYR A 119 -8.98 -4.18 2.56
CA TYR A 119 -8.79 -5.23 3.56
C TYR A 119 -9.65 -4.99 4.78
N GLU A 120 -9.81 -6.00 5.60
CA GLU A 120 -10.53 -5.95 6.86
C GLU A 120 -9.77 -6.79 7.88
N LEU A 121 -9.61 -6.24 9.07
CA LEU A 121 -9.05 -6.92 10.23
C LEU A 121 -10.13 -7.01 11.31
N LYS A 122 -10.21 -8.17 11.97
CA LYS A 122 -11.15 -8.44 13.06
C LYS A 122 -10.52 -9.38 14.07
N VAL A 123 -10.73 -9.13 15.35
CA VAL A 123 -10.41 -10.11 16.40
C VAL A 123 -11.40 -11.26 16.28
N ARG A 124 -10.91 -12.51 16.35
CA ARG A 124 -11.71 -13.72 16.21
C ARG A 124 -12.06 -14.29 17.58
N ASP A 125 -13.35 -14.44 17.86
CA ASP A 125 -13.82 -14.97 19.16
C ASP A 125 -13.30 -16.37 19.48
N LYS A 126 -13.12 -17.21 18.46
CA LYS A 126 -12.76 -18.63 18.63
C LYS A 126 -11.33 -18.87 19.12
N ASP A 127 -10.39 -18.00 18.78
CA ASP A 127 -8.95 -18.24 18.95
C ASP A 127 -8.15 -16.99 19.34
N ASP A 128 -8.83 -15.86 19.59
CA ASP A 128 -8.23 -14.58 19.96
C ASP A 128 -7.11 -14.15 18.99
N ARG A 129 -7.26 -14.51 17.70
CA ARG A 129 -6.34 -14.10 16.63
C ARG A 129 -6.92 -12.92 15.86
N VAL A 130 -6.04 -12.04 15.40
CA VAL A 130 -6.43 -11.01 14.43
C VAL A 130 -6.60 -11.67 13.06
N GLY A 131 -7.84 -11.93 12.69
CA GLY A 131 -8.21 -12.40 11.37
C GLY A 131 -8.13 -11.29 10.33
N TYR A 132 -7.86 -11.67 9.08
CA TYR A 132 -7.92 -10.74 7.95
C TYR A 132 -8.80 -11.28 6.81
N ARG A 133 -9.32 -10.34 6.02
CA ARG A 133 -9.91 -10.56 4.69
C ARG A 133 -9.30 -9.53 3.74
N ILE A 134 -8.66 -9.98 2.66
CA ILE A 134 -8.11 -9.09 1.63
C ILE A 134 -8.90 -9.26 0.33
N SER A 135 -9.29 -8.13 -0.25
CA SER A 135 -10.04 -8.03 -1.50
C SER A 135 -9.19 -7.25 -2.51
N ALA A 136 -8.30 -7.99 -3.19
CA ALA A 136 -7.38 -7.42 -4.16
C ALA A 136 -8.07 -6.87 -5.42
N GLN A 137 -9.16 -7.50 -5.85
CA GLN A 137 -9.87 -7.18 -7.09
C GLN A 137 -11.39 -7.18 -6.87
N PRO A 138 -12.15 -6.34 -7.60
CA PRO A 138 -13.60 -6.31 -7.50
C PRO A 138 -14.23 -7.66 -7.83
N TYR A 139 -15.25 -8.06 -7.07
CA TYR A 139 -16.11 -9.24 -7.33
C TYR A 139 -15.38 -10.59 -7.45
N ARG A 140 -14.09 -10.65 -7.10
CA ARG A 140 -13.28 -11.86 -7.11
C ARG A 140 -13.16 -12.46 -5.71
N GLU A 141 -12.69 -13.71 -5.69
CA GLU A 141 -12.45 -14.46 -4.47
C GLU A 141 -11.53 -13.72 -3.49
N LYS A 142 -11.91 -13.75 -2.21
CA LYS A 142 -11.25 -13.03 -1.12
C LYS A 142 -10.29 -13.96 -0.40
N VAL A 143 -9.08 -13.48 -0.13
CA VAL A 143 -8.07 -14.25 0.62
C VAL A 143 -8.26 -13.98 2.12
N ARG A 144 -8.34 -15.02 2.92
CA ARG A 144 -8.60 -14.93 4.36
C ARG A 144 -7.57 -15.72 5.15
N GLY A 145 -7.42 -15.33 6.41
CA GLY A 145 -6.48 -15.95 7.31
C GLY A 145 -6.34 -15.16 8.60
N PHE A 146 -5.18 -15.26 9.24
CA PHE A 146 -4.84 -14.48 10.42
C PHE A 146 -3.41 -13.93 10.38
N LEU A 147 -3.19 -12.84 11.12
CA LEU A 147 -1.88 -12.21 11.26
C LEU A 147 -0.96 -13.05 12.16
N ARG A 148 0.32 -13.09 11.80
CA ARG A 148 1.41 -13.61 12.63
C ARG A 148 2.45 -12.51 12.81
N GLY A 149 2.85 -12.24 14.04
CA GLY A 149 3.81 -11.19 14.36
C GLY A 149 4.27 -11.28 15.81
N ALA A 150 5.02 -10.28 16.25
CA ALA A 150 5.39 -10.17 17.65
C ALA A 150 4.13 -9.95 18.50
N LYS A 151 4.12 -10.48 19.73
CA LYS A 151 2.97 -10.38 20.62
C LYS A 151 2.56 -8.92 20.86
N HIS A 152 3.53 -8.04 21.13
CA HIS A 152 3.26 -6.62 21.37
C HIS A 152 2.60 -5.93 20.16
N ASP A 153 3.00 -6.27 18.93
CA ASP A 153 2.37 -5.72 17.71
C ASP A 153 0.92 -6.23 17.56
N LEU A 154 0.68 -7.51 17.85
CA LEU A 154 -0.66 -8.10 17.81
C LEU A 154 -1.57 -7.47 18.87
N ASP A 155 -1.09 -7.31 20.09
CA ASP A 155 -1.84 -6.70 21.20
C ASP A 155 -2.22 -5.25 20.86
N ARG A 156 -1.31 -4.49 20.23
CA ARG A 156 -1.61 -3.13 19.74
C ARG A 156 -2.71 -3.11 18.68
N VAL A 157 -2.67 -4.03 17.70
CA VAL A 157 -3.72 -4.11 16.68
C VAL A 157 -5.06 -4.48 17.30
N LYS A 158 -5.09 -5.41 18.25
CA LYS A 158 -6.34 -5.77 18.95
C LYS A 158 -6.93 -4.55 19.65
N HIS A 159 -6.13 -3.85 20.45
CA HIS A 159 -6.58 -2.65 21.14
C HIS A 159 -7.11 -1.58 20.17
N ALA A 160 -6.41 -1.33 19.06
CA ALA A 160 -6.86 -0.40 18.04
C ALA A 160 -8.17 -0.83 17.34
N LEU A 161 -8.45 -2.13 17.25
CA LEU A 161 -9.69 -2.65 16.69
C LEU A 161 -10.85 -2.58 17.69
N ASP A 162 -10.57 -2.81 18.97
CA ASP A 162 -11.56 -2.70 20.05
C ASP A 162 -11.99 -1.23 20.26
N ASP A 163 -11.04 -0.30 20.28
CA ASP A 163 -11.32 1.14 20.42
C ASP A 163 -12.12 1.70 19.23
N SER A 164 -12.07 1.05 18.06
CA SER A 164 -12.86 1.42 16.88
C SER A 164 -14.35 1.04 17.00
N SER A 165 -14.71 0.20 17.97
CA SER A 165 -16.09 -0.20 18.27
C SER A 165 -16.89 0.90 18.98
N ASP A 166 -16.22 1.87 19.61
CA ASP A 166 -16.85 2.92 20.43
C ASP A 166 -17.19 4.20 19.63
N LEU A 167 -17.07 4.16 18.30
CA LEU A 167 -17.36 5.29 17.40
C LEU A 167 -18.61 5.07 16.50
N VAL A 168 -19.58 4.27 16.95
CA VAL A 168 -20.89 4.09 16.28
C VAL A 168 -21.97 4.94 16.92
#